data_AF-A0A656JR40-F1
#
_entry.id   AF-A0A656JR40-F1
#
_cell.length_a   1.000
_cell.length_b   1.000
_cell.length_c   1.000
_cell.angle_alpha   90.00
_cell.angle_beta   90.00
_cell.angle_gamma   90.00
#
_symmetry.space_group_name_H-M   'P 1'
#
loop_
_entity.id
_entity.type
_entity.pdbx_description
1 polymer ?
#
loop_
_entity_poly.entity_id
_entity_poly.type
_entity_poly.pdbx_seq_one_letter_code
_entity_poly.pdbx_strand_id
1 'polypeptide(L)' 'LETGQIERCWSFAKEAMVPSRRYDQPYGLTEALVVDESGAWVGIDNNLGARADGEKRPIVWRFAAPKAGWSDGQ' A
#
# COMPACT_ATOMS: atom_id res chain seq x y z
N LEU A 1 -5.17 5.09 21.94
CA LEU A 1 -4.71 4.86 20.55
C LEU A 1 -3.22 5.12 20.54
N GLU A 2 -2.43 4.07 20.69
CA GLU A 2 -0.97 4.18 20.63
C GLU A 2 -0.57 4.38 19.17
N THR A 3 0.06 5.50 18.87
CA THR A 3 0.51 5.80 17.52
C THR A 3 1.74 4.95 17.22
N GLY A 4 1.62 3.97 16.31
CA GLY A 4 2.77 3.26 15.77
C GLY A 4 3.78 4.25 15.18
N GLN A 5 5.07 3.99 15.38
CA GLN A 5 6.12 4.85 14.84
C GLN A 5 6.04 4.85 13.31
N ILE A 6 5.74 6.02 12.74
CA ILE A 6 5.66 6.24 11.30
C ILE A 6 7.08 6.40 10.78
N GLU A 7 7.55 5.51 9.92
CA GLU A 7 8.75 5.75 9.13
C GLU A 7 8.49 6.86 8.09
N ARG A 8 9.36 7.87 8.06
CA ARG A 8 9.06 9.19 7.47
C ARG A 8 9.62 9.44 6.07
N CYS A 9 10.45 8.57 5.52
CA CYS A 9 11.09 8.87 4.23
C CYS A 9 10.21 8.48 3.04
N TRP A 10 9.52 7.34 3.12
CA TRP A 10 8.57 6.88 2.12
C TRP A 10 7.66 5.83 2.75
N SER A 11 6.35 5.93 2.55
CA SER A 11 5.42 4.88 2.99
C SER A 11 4.39 4.62 1.90
N PHE A 12 4.04 3.35 1.73
CA PHE A 12 2.92 2.94 0.88
C PHE A 12 1.67 3.77 1.18
N ALA A 13 1.37 4.00 2.46
CA ALA A 13 0.23 4.80 2.90
C ALA A 13 0.27 6.23 2.36
N LYS A 14 1.43 6.91 2.37
CA LYS A 14 1.57 8.27 1.84
C LYS A 14 1.24 8.33 0.34
N GLU A 15 1.72 7.35 -0.42
CA GLU A 15 1.56 7.30 -1.88
C GLU A 15 0.17 6.83 -2.32
N ALA A 16 -0.42 5.88 -1.58
CA ALA A 16 -1.77 5.39 -1.83
C ALA A 16 -2.85 6.41 -1.42
N MET A 17 -2.57 7.30 -0.47
CA MET A 17 -3.54 8.27 0.07
C MET A 17 -3.50 9.65 -0.57
N VAL A 18 -2.74 9.87 -1.66
CA VAL A 18 -2.83 11.14 -2.41
C VAL A 18 -4.25 11.31 -2.98
N PRO A 19 -4.78 12.55 -3.14
CA PRO A 19 -6.20 12.76 -3.42
C PRO A 19 -6.74 12.02 -4.65
N SER A 20 -5.98 11.99 -5.75
CA SER A 20 -6.35 11.28 -6.98
C SER A 20 -6.40 9.77 -6.83
N ARG A 21 -5.77 9.20 -5.78
CA ARG A 21 -5.71 7.77 -5.51
C ARG A 21 -6.69 7.26 -4.46
N ARG A 22 -7.52 8.13 -3.90
CA ARG A 22 -8.54 7.72 -2.92
C ARG A 22 -9.74 7.10 -3.60
N TYR A 23 -10.35 6.16 -2.89
CA TYR A 23 -11.67 5.63 -3.22
C TYR A 23 -12.70 6.31 -2.32
N ASP A 24 -13.88 6.55 -2.86
CA ASP A 24 -15.03 7.05 -2.08
C ASP A 24 -15.68 5.88 -1.32
N GLN A 25 -14.93 5.33 -0.35
CA GLN A 25 -15.36 4.23 0.51
C GLN A 25 -15.05 4.58 1.97
N PRO A 26 -15.91 4.20 2.92
CA PRO A 26 -15.70 4.49 4.34
C PRO A 26 -14.69 3.54 5.03
N TYR A 27 -14.06 2.65 4.27
CA TYR A 27 -13.12 1.63 4.75
C TYR A 27 -11.90 1.50 3.83
N GLY A 28 -10.83 0.88 4.35
CA GLY A 28 -9.63 0.57 3.58
C GLY A 28 -9.88 -0.58 2.61
N LEU A 29 -9.29 -0.49 1.42
CA LEU A 29 -9.42 -1.48 0.34
C LEU A 29 -8.15 -2.30 0.12
N THR A 30 -7.16 -2.17 1.01
CA THR A 30 -5.93 -2.97 0.95
C THR A 30 -6.17 -4.29 1.67
N GLU A 31 -6.26 -5.38 0.91
CA GLU A 31 -6.71 -6.68 1.43
C GLU A 31 -5.65 -7.79 1.30
N ALA A 32 -4.62 -7.59 0.46
CA ALA A 32 -3.58 -8.60 0.25
C ALA A 32 -2.18 -8.06 0.55
N LEU A 33 -1.38 -8.88 1.24
CA LEU A 33 0.05 -8.68 1.45
C LEU A 33 0.77 -10.01 1.21
N VAL A 34 1.74 -10.00 0.31
CA VAL A 34 2.70 -11.10 0.11
C VAL A 34 4.10 -10.53 0.27
N VAL A 35 4.95 -11.22 1.02
CA VAL A 35 6.35 -10.83 1.23
C VAL A 35 7.22 -12.05 0.99
N ASP A 36 8.28 -11.88 0.21
CA ASP A 36 9.32 -12.89 0.02
C ASP A 36 10.71 -12.24 0.00
N GLU A 37 11.74 -13.05 -0.28
CA GLU A 37 13.13 -12.63 -0.31
C GLU A 37 13.41 -11.51 -1.34
N SER A 38 12.60 -11.43 -2.39
CA SER A 38 12.76 -10.47 -3.49
C SER A 38 12.01 -9.16 -3.27
N GLY A 39 10.93 -9.18 -2.48
CA GLY A 39 10.02 -8.04 -2.45
C GLY A 39 8.75 -8.23 -1.63
N ALA A 40 7.89 -7.22 -1.76
CA ALA A 40 6.54 -7.25 -1.22
C ALA A 40 5.53 -6.85 -2.30
N TRP A 41 4.34 -7.45 -2.22
CA TRP A 41 3.18 -7.12 -3.02
C TRP A 41 2.05 -6.69 -2.11
N VAL A 42 1.45 -5.54 -2.42
CA VAL A 42 0.26 -5.05 -1.73
C VAL A 42 -0.89 -4.96 -2.73
N GLY A 43 -1.97 -5.69 -2.46
CA GLY A 43 -3.15 -5.74 -3.32
C GLY A 43 -4.28 -4.87 -2.80
N ILE A 44 -4.88 -4.10 -3.72
CA ILE A 44 -6.10 -3.34 -3.51
C ILE A 44 -7.23 -4.05 -4.28
N ASP A 45 -8.16 -4.65 -3.55
CA ASP A 45 -9.46 -5.05 -4.09
C ASP A 45 -10.37 -3.81 -4.07
N ASN A 46 -10.61 -3.23 -5.24
CA ASN A 46 -11.37 -1.98 -5.33
C ASN A 46 -12.89 -2.18 -5.19
N ASN A 47 -13.38 -3.40 -4.96
CA ASN A 47 -14.79 -3.73 -4.80
C ASN A 47 -15.66 -3.13 -5.93
N LEU A 48 -15.15 -3.18 -7.16
CA LEU A 48 -15.73 -2.58 -8.37
C LEU A 48 -15.86 -1.04 -8.35
N GLY A 49 -15.40 -0.38 -7.29
CA GLY A 49 -15.39 1.07 -7.13
C GLY A 49 -14.32 1.74 -7.99
N ALA A 50 -14.65 2.92 -8.52
CA ALA A 50 -13.66 3.75 -9.20
C ALA A 50 -12.86 4.57 -8.18
N ARG A 51 -11.56 4.72 -8.46
CA ARG A 51 -10.69 5.66 -7.76
C ARG A 51 -11.04 7.10 -8.17
N ALA A 52 -10.62 8.10 -7.41
CA ALA A 52 -10.94 9.50 -7.68
C ALA A 52 -10.48 10.02 -9.07
N ASP A 53 -9.51 9.36 -9.70
CA ASP A 53 -9.09 9.64 -11.09
C ASP A 53 -9.77 8.76 -12.15
N GLY A 54 -10.77 7.98 -11.79
CA GLY A 54 -11.54 7.13 -12.69
C GLY A 54 -10.94 5.75 -12.98
N GLU A 55 -9.80 5.39 -12.38
CA GLU A 55 -9.27 4.02 -12.46
C GLU A 55 -10.26 3.01 -11.86
N LYS A 56 -10.53 1.91 -12.58
CA LYS A 56 -11.51 0.88 -12.21
C LYS A 56 -10.91 -0.51 -12.02
N ARG A 57 -9.62 -0.67 -12.32
CA ARG A 57 -8.91 -1.95 -12.16
C ARG A 57 -8.44 -2.10 -10.70
N PRO A 58 -8.48 -3.32 -10.14
CA PRO A 58 -7.71 -3.65 -8.95
C PRO A 58 -6.23 -3.30 -9.14
N ILE A 59 -5.55 -2.89 -8.07
CA ILE A 59 -4.16 -2.44 -8.13
C ILE A 59 -3.27 -3.36 -7.32
N VAL A 60 -2.15 -3.78 -7.91
CA VAL A 60 -1.06 -4.44 -7.20
C VAL A 60 0.14 -3.51 -7.16
N TRP A 61 0.59 -3.16 -5.97
CA TRP A 61 1.83 -2.43 -5.75
C TRP A 61 2.97 -3.41 -5.56
N ARG A 62 4.11 -3.13 -6.19
CA ARG A 62 5.31 -3.96 -6.12
C ARG A 62 6.44 -3.19 -5.47
N PHE A 63 7.08 -3.80 -4.48
CA PHE A 63 8.21 -3.26 -3.76
C PHE A 63 9.37 -4.22 -3.86
N ALA A 64 10.56 -3.71 -4.17
CA ALA A 64 11.79 -4.51 -4.04
C ALA A 64 12.15 -4.66 -2.57
N ALA A 65 12.72 -5.80 -2.20
CA ALA A 65 13.27 -5.99 -0.88
C ALA A 65 14.39 -4.98 -0.60
N PRO A 66 14.56 -4.53 0.66
CA PRO A 66 15.71 -3.74 1.05
C PRO A 66 17.00 -4.48 0.72
N LYS A 67 18.04 -3.73 0.31
CA LYS A 67 19.34 -4.34 -0.04
C LYS A 67 19.97 -5.13 1.09
N ALA A 68 19.73 -4.72 2.34
CA ALA A 68 20.23 -5.38 3.54
C ALA A 68 19.29 -6.48 4.08
N GLY A 69 18.18 -6.75 3.39
CA GLY A 69 17.15 -7.69 3.82
C GLY A 69 16.08 -7.05 4.71
N TRP A 70 15.02 -7.82 4.98
CA TRP A 70 13.84 -7.36 5.71
C TRP A 70 14.05 -7.18 7.22
N SER A 71 15.06 -7.84 7.78
CA SER A 71 15.38 -7.78 9.21
C SER A 71 16.47 -6.76 9.57
N ASP A 72 16.95 -6.00 8.58
CA ASP A 72 17.95 -4.96 8.86
C ASP A 72 17.34 -3.87 9.75
N GLY A 73 18.00 -3.61 10.90
CA GLY A 73 17.55 -2.62 11.87
C GLY A 73 16.42 -3.06 12.82
N GLN A 74 16.03 -4.34 12.83
CA GLN A 74 15.18 -4.93 13.89
C GLN A 74 15.94 -5.16 15.20
#